data_AF-A0A925T5U9-F1
#
_entry.id   AF-A0A925T5U9-F1
#
_cell.length_a   1.000
_cell.length_b   1.000
_cell.length_c   1.000
_cell.angle_alpha   90.00
_cell.angle_beta   90.00
_cell.angle_gamma   90.00
#
_symmetry.space_group_name_H-M   'P 1'
#
loop_
_entity.id
_entity.type
_entity.pdbx_description
1 polymer ?
#
loop_
_entity_poly.entity_id
_entity_poly.type
_entity_poly.pdbx_seq_one_letter_code
_entity_poly.pdbx_strand_id
1 'polypeptide(L)'
;MKRAILMMTAILVAAVAIACNSQAPNDAAKRISQPEPARAATQPLPATPDPHGHDAAASRVPAFQIDAASLKSLGPTLPSEKFTGKTREAYKAVKAIPRTIAQLPCYCHCDEGFGHKSLYSCFEDDHAAHCAVCVDEALLAYRLEKNEKLKPEQIRERIIAQYSTEQ
;
A
#
# COMPACT_ATOMS: atom_id res chain seq x y z
N MET A 1 -5.51 -9.93 -61.15
CA MET A 1 -4.74 -11.07 -61.71
C MET A 1 -3.47 -11.26 -60.89
N LYS A 2 -3.35 -12.43 -60.26
CA LYS A 2 -2.14 -13.14 -59.77
C LYS A 2 -1.36 -12.51 -58.59
N ARG A 3 -0.97 -13.23 -57.52
CA ARG A 3 -1.21 -14.61 -57.04
C ARG A 3 -0.87 -14.66 -55.54
N ALA A 4 -1.71 -15.32 -54.75
CA ALA A 4 -1.43 -15.76 -53.38
C ALA A 4 -0.74 -17.14 -53.39
N ILE A 5 0.25 -17.36 -52.51
CA ILE A 5 0.85 -18.64 -52.05
C ILE A 5 1.52 -18.26 -50.71
N LEU A 6 1.09 -18.55 -49.48
CA LEU A 6 0.63 -19.74 -48.74
C LEU A 6 1.57 -20.96 -48.77
N MET A 7 2.06 -21.31 -47.58
CA MET A 7 2.46 -22.65 -47.08
C MET A 7 3.92 -22.86 -46.67
N MET A 8 4.07 -23.21 -45.39
CA MET A 8 4.98 -24.22 -44.82
C MET A 8 6.47 -23.86 -44.73
N THR A 9 7.10 -23.88 -43.55
CA THR A 9 7.27 -25.11 -42.77
C THR A 9 7.62 -24.80 -41.31
N ALA A 10 6.96 -25.52 -40.40
CA ALA A 10 7.40 -25.75 -39.03
C ALA A 10 8.51 -26.82 -39.02
N ILE A 11 9.53 -26.67 -38.16
CA ILE A 11 10.60 -27.62 -37.77
C ILE A 11 11.45 -26.82 -36.75
N LEU A 12 11.87 -27.25 -35.56
CA LEU A 12 11.82 -28.52 -34.85
C LEU A 12 11.92 -28.21 -33.33
N VAL A 13 11.36 -29.11 -32.54
CA VAL A 13 11.48 -29.22 -31.08
C VAL A 13 12.94 -29.45 -30.65
N ALA A 14 13.37 -28.79 -29.58
CA ALA A 14 14.40 -29.31 -28.68
C ALA A 14 14.12 -28.84 -27.25
N ALA A 15 13.33 -29.65 -26.53
CA ALA A 15 13.23 -29.58 -25.08
C ALA A 15 14.54 -30.12 -24.48
N VAL A 16 15.21 -29.31 -23.66
CA VAL A 16 16.27 -29.78 -22.77
C VAL A 16 15.82 -29.45 -21.35
N ALA A 17 15.19 -30.44 -20.72
CA ALA A 17 14.97 -30.48 -19.29
C ALA A 17 16.26 -30.98 -18.63
N ILE A 18 16.94 -30.10 -17.89
CA ILE A 18 17.96 -30.53 -16.92
C ILE A 18 17.41 -30.17 -15.54
N ALA A 19 16.77 -31.16 -14.94
CA ALA A 19 16.49 -31.19 -13.51
C ALA A 19 17.76 -31.65 -12.80
N CYS A 20 18.36 -30.78 -12.00
CA CYS A 20 19.21 -31.18 -10.87
C CYS A 20 18.70 -30.47 -9.63
N ASN A 21 17.75 -31.13 -8.98
CA ASN A 21 17.37 -30.94 -7.59
C ASN A 21 18.52 -31.43 -6.70
N SER A 22 18.97 -30.62 -5.74
CA SER A 22 19.92 -31.05 -4.71
C SER A 22 19.50 -30.45 -3.38
N GLN A 23 18.63 -31.19 -2.70
CA GLN A 23 18.30 -31.02 -1.29
C GLN A 23 19.51 -31.47 -0.45
N ALA A 24 19.94 -30.60 0.47
CA ALA A 24 20.88 -30.97 1.53
C ALA A 24 20.13 -31.75 2.64
N PRO A 25 20.79 -32.72 3.30
CA PRO A 25 20.14 -33.65 4.21
C PRO A 25 19.85 -33.05 5.60
N ASN A 26 18.74 -33.52 6.17
CA ASN A 26 18.40 -33.38 7.58
C ASN A 26 19.17 -34.44 8.39
N ASP A 27 20.01 -34.03 9.32
CA ASP A 27 20.55 -34.92 10.35
C ASP A 27 19.78 -34.75 11.65
N ALA A 28 18.90 -35.72 11.90
CA ALA A 28 18.35 -36.00 13.21
C ALA A 28 19.21 -37.08 13.87
N ALA A 29 19.87 -36.75 14.98
CA ALA A 29 20.06 -37.65 16.12
C ALA A 29 20.83 -36.94 17.25
N LYS A 30 20.22 -36.79 18.43
CA LYS A 30 20.42 -37.76 19.52
C LYS A 30 19.85 -37.20 20.84
N ARG A 31 18.82 -37.90 21.32
CA ARG A 31 18.18 -37.82 22.64
C ARG A 31 19.11 -38.45 23.70
N ILE A 32 18.81 -38.22 24.99
CA ILE A 32 19.41 -38.76 26.26
C ILE A 32 20.26 -37.66 26.95
N SER A 33 19.99 -37.10 28.14
CA SER A 33 19.11 -37.40 29.29
C SER A 33 18.91 -36.13 30.15
N GLN A 34 17.78 -36.04 30.87
CA GLN A 34 17.60 -35.11 32.00
C GLN A 34 18.24 -35.66 33.29
N PRO A 35 18.47 -34.80 34.30
CA PRO A 35 17.54 -34.81 35.43
C PRO A 35 17.03 -33.40 35.82
N GLU A 36 15.75 -33.34 36.16
CA GLU A 36 15.06 -32.18 36.75
C GLU A 36 15.53 -31.96 38.21
N PRO A 37 15.45 -30.72 38.73
CA PRO A 37 14.62 -30.59 39.92
C PRO A 37 13.70 -29.36 39.95
N ALA A 38 12.48 -29.64 40.40
CA ALA A 38 11.65 -28.84 41.30
C ALA A 38 11.12 -27.49 40.79
N ARG A 39 9.94 -27.59 40.18
CA ARG A 39 8.81 -26.66 40.31
C ARG A 39 8.89 -25.72 41.54
N ALA A 40 9.10 -24.43 41.27
CA ALA A 40 8.48 -23.35 42.02
C ALA A 40 7.33 -22.80 41.16
N ALA A 41 6.11 -22.93 41.65
CA ALA A 41 4.92 -22.45 40.97
C ALA A 41 4.87 -20.91 41.04
N THR A 42 5.10 -20.25 39.91
CA THR A 42 4.60 -18.89 39.70
C THR A 42 3.43 -18.99 38.74
N GLN A 43 2.22 -18.80 39.26
CA GLN A 43 1.03 -18.66 38.45
C GLN A 43 1.18 -17.41 37.58
N PRO A 44 0.94 -17.46 36.25
CA PRO A 44 0.84 -16.24 35.46
C PRO A 44 -0.33 -15.41 35.97
N LEU A 45 -0.07 -14.14 36.29
CA LEU A 45 -1.12 -13.15 36.47
C LEU A 45 -1.97 -13.08 35.19
N PRO A 46 -3.28 -12.78 35.29
CA PRO A 46 -4.11 -12.55 34.11
C PRO A 46 -3.48 -11.42 33.29
N ALA A 47 -3.14 -11.72 32.04
CA ALA A 47 -2.69 -10.71 31.10
C ALA A 47 -3.81 -9.67 30.94
N THR A 48 -3.51 -8.43 31.30
CA THR A 48 -4.28 -7.28 30.83
C THR A 48 -4.21 -7.27 29.30
N PRO A 49 -5.29 -6.93 28.58
CA PRO A 49 -5.21 -6.78 27.13
C PRO A 49 -4.14 -5.74 26.81
N ASP A 50 -3.16 -6.11 25.98
CA ASP A 50 -2.26 -5.14 25.37
C ASP A 50 -3.10 -4.10 24.64
N PRO A 51 -2.94 -2.78 24.90
CA PRO A 51 -3.63 -1.74 24.16
C PRO A 51 -3.15 -1.64 22.70
N HIS A 52 -2.18 -2.47 22.33
CA HIS A 52 -1.67 -2.67 20.98
C HIS A 52 -1.97 -4.10 20.51
N GLY A 53 -3.24 -4.49 20.62
CA GLY A 53 -3.75 -5.70 19.98
C GLY A 53 -3.77 -5.51 18.46
N HIS A 54 -2.76 -6.04 17.77
CA HIS A 54 -2.81 -6.25 16.33
C HIS A 54 -3.55 -7.55 16.05
N ASP A 55 -4.87 -7.55 16.27
CA ASP A 55 -5.73 -8.60 15.74
C ASP A 55 -5.88 -8.35 14.24
N ALA A 56 -5.49 -9.34 13.44
CA ALA A 56 -5.61 -9.36 11.98
C ALA A 56 -7.08 -9.41 11.55
N ALA A 57 -7.76 -8.29 11.68
CA ALA A 57 -9.02 -7.95 11.03
C ALA A 57 -8.72 -6.90 9.96
N ALA A 58 -9.35 -7.00 8.79
CA ALA A 58 -9.09 -6.16 7.62
C ALA A 58 -8.74 -4.70 7.99
N SER A 59 -7.57 -4.24 7.54
CA SER A 59 -7.04 -2.92 7.86
C SER A 59 -8.12 -1.86 7.61
N ARG A 60 -8.45 -1.09 8.65
CA ARG A 60 -9.49 -0.04 8.60
C ARG A 60 -9.25 0.87 7.39
N VAL A 61 -10.31 1.37 6.77
CA VAL A 61 -10.18 2.45 5.78
C VAL A 61 -9.79 3.75 6.51
N PRO A 62 -8.65 4.39 6.18
CA PRO A 62 -8.23 5.66 6.76
C PRO A 62 -9.25 6.78 6.56
N ALA A 63 -9.13 7.87 7.33
CA ALA A 63 -10.00 9.04 7.21
C ALA A 63 -9.98 9.64 5.79
N PHE A 64 -11.14 10.09 5.33
CA PHE A 64 -11.33 10.85 4.08
C PHE A 64 -12.54 11.79 4.21
N GLN A 65 -12.63 12.81 3.35
CA GLN A 65 -13.67 13.85 3.43
C GLN A 65 -14.62 13.80 2.23
N ILE A 66 -15.92 13.60 2.45
CA ILE A 66 -16.96 13.61 1.39
C ILE A 66 -18.01 14.68 1.57
N ASP A 67 -18.05 15.29 2.76
CA ASP A 67 -19.06 16.28 3.06
C ASP A 67 -18.81 17.57 2.25
N ALA A 68 -19.90 18.17 1.78
CA ALA A 68 -19.81 19.31 0.88
C ALA A 68 -19.22 20.56 1.55
N ALA A 69 -19.30 20.66 2.89
CA ALA A 69 -18.76 21.80 3.63
C ALA A 69 -17.24 21.76 3.67
N SER A 70 -16.66 20.64 4.13
CA SER A 70 -15.20 20.44 4.18
C SER A 70 -14.57 20.58 2.81
N LEU A 71 -15.20 20.01 1.76
CA LEU A 71 -14.72 20.11 0.38
C LEU A 71 -14.79 21.53 -0.23
N LYS A 72 -15.50 22.47 0.40
CA LYS A 72 -15.52 23.89 0.01
C LYS A 72 -14.51 24.73 0.79
N SER A 73 -14.01 24.23 1.91
CA SER A 73 -13.14 24.95 2.85
C SER A 73 -11.76 24.30 3.03
N LEU A 74 -11.24 23.65 1.99
CA LEU A 74 -9.90 23.06 2.03
C LEU A 74 -8.83 24.15 2.23
N GLY A 75 -7.91 23.92 3.16
CA GLY A 75 -6.75 24.79 3.37
C GLY A 75 -5.77 24.71 2.20
N PRO A 76 -4.78 25.62 2.12
CA PRO A 76 -3.74 25.53 1.11
C PRO A 76 -2.78 24.37 1.39
N THR A 77 -2.34 23.66 0.35
CA THR A 77 -1.18 22.78 0.43
C THR A 77 0.12 23.57 0.47
N LEU A 78 1.21 22.95 0.92
CA LEU A 78 2.54 23.57 0.81
C LEU A 78 2.93 23.80 -0.67
N PRO A 79 3.67 24.89 -0.97
CA PRO A 79 4.09 25.19 -2.33
C PRO A 79 5.08 24.15 -2.83
N SER A 80 4.83 23.62 -4.03
CA SER A 80 5.61 22.53 -4.62
C SER A 80 7.08 22.88 -4.84
N GLU A 81 7.39 24.17 -4.96
CA GLU A 81 8.72 24.72 -5.20
C GLU A 81 9.69 24.47 -4.04
N LYS A 82 9.17 24.11 -2.85
CA LYS A 82 9.98 23.68 -1.70
C LYS A 82 10.59 22.28 -1.88
N PHE A 83 10.08 21.49 -2.82
CA PHE A 83 10.44 20.08 -2.98
C PHE A 83 11.09 19.83 -4.34
N THR A 84 11.64 18.63 -4.51
CA THR A 84 12.22 18.16 -5.77
C THR A 84 11.68 16.78 -6.15
N GLY A 85 12.02 16.30 -7.35
CA GLY A 85 11.64 14.97 -7.83
C GLY A 85 10.14 14.66 -7.75
N LYS A 86 9.82 13.40 -7.46
CA LYS A 86 8.46 12.88 -7.29
C LYS A 86 7.65 13.63 -6.24
N THR A 87 8.27 14.04 -5.13
CA THR A 87 7.60 14.79 -4.08
C THR A 87 7.03 16.10 -4.63
N ARG A 88 7.84 16.88 -5.35
CA ARG A 88 7.35 18.10 -6.01
C ARG A 88 6.20 17.83 -6.98
N GLU A 89 6.28 16.74 -7.74
CA GLU A 89 5.22 16.34 -8.66
C GLU A 89 3.92 16.01 -7.91
N ALA A 90 4.01 15.34 -6.77
CA ALA A 90 2.85 15.03 -5.94
C ALA A 90 2.21 16.31 -5.36
N TYR A 91 3.00 17.26 -4.82
CA TYR A 91 2.44 18.55 -4.37
C TYR A 91 1.76 19.33 -5.51
N LYS A 92 2.30 19.28 -6.74
CA LYS A 92 1.63 19.85 -7.92
C LYS A 92 0.33 19.13 -8.25
N ALA A 93 0.35 17.81 -8.23
CA ALA A 93 -0.80 16.96 -8.51
C ALA A 93 -1.95 17.24 -7.53
N VAL A 94 -1.66 17.30 -6.23
CA VAL A 94 -2.66 17.59 -5.20
C VAL A 94 -3.28 18.97 -5.38
N LYS A 95 -2.46 19.99 -5.67
CA LYS A 95 -2.95 21.34 -5.97
C LYS A 95 -3.84 21.40 -7.22
N ALA A 96 -3.63 20.52 -8.18
CA ALA A 96 -4.41 20.49 -9.42
C ALA A 96 -5.78 19.81 -9.28
N ILE A 97 -5.95 18.91 -8.31
CA ILE A 97 -7.21 18.17 -8.06
C ILE A 97 -7.58 18.11 -6.56
N PRO A 98 -7.62 19.26 -5.87
CA PRO A 98 -7.67 19.30 -4.40
C PRO A 98 -8.93 18.61 -3.83
N ARG A 99 -10.08 18.85 -4.47
CA ARG A 99 -11.36 18.26 -4.04
C ARG A 99 -11.42 16.74 -4.27
N THR A 100 -10.71 16.23 -5.27
CA THR A 100 -10.62 14.79 -5.50
C THR A 100 -9.75 14.17 -4.42
N ILE A 101 -8.54 14.71 -4.19
CA ILE A 101 -7.60 14.16 -3.21
C ILE A 101 -8.16 14.20 -1.78
N ALA A 102 -8.93 15.23 -1.42
CA ALA A 102 -9.57 15.31 -0.10
C ALA A 102 -10.57 14.18 0.17
N GLN A 103 -11.14 13.59 -0.90
CA GLN A 103 -12.06 12.46 -0.82
C GLN A 103 -11.38 11.11 -0.71
N LEU A 104 -10.05 11.05 -0.72
CA LEU A 104 -9.28 9.81 -0.73
C LEU A 104 -8.68 9.54 0.66
N PRO A 105 -8.70 8.27 1.13
CA PRO A 105 -7.93 7.86 2.28
C PRO A 105 -6.43 7.88 1.96
N CYS A 106 -5.60 7.87 3.00
CA CYS A 106 -4.16 7.67 2.88
C CYS A 106 -3.74 6.41 3.64
N TYR A 107 -3.32 5.35 2.95
CA TYR A 107 -3.03 4.06 3.59
C TYR A 107 -1.69 4.00 4.33
N CYS A 108 -1.03 5.14 4.53
CA CYS A 108 0.03 5.26 5.53
C CYS A 108 -0.53 5.36 6.97
N HIS A 109 -1.86 5.50 7.14
CA HIS A 109 -2.56 5.57 8.43
C HIS A 109 -2.12 6.70 9.37
N CYS A 110 -1.56 7.77 8.80
CA CYS A 110 -1.15 8.95 9.58
C CYS A 110 -2.34 9.71 10.21
N ASP A 111 -3.58 9.33 9.90
CA ASP A 111 -4.76 9.85 10.59
C ASP A 111 -4.84 9.40 12.06
N GLU A 112 -4.21 8.26 12.43
CA GLU A 112 -4.23 7.72 13.80
C GLU A 112 -3.18 8.35 14.73
N GLY A 113 -2.11 8.95 14.16
CA GLY A 113 -1.03 9.58 14.94
C GLY A 113 -0.87 11.08 14.69
N PHE A 114 -0.87 11.49 13.43
CA PHE A 114 -0.67 12.89 13.02
C PHE A 114 -1.99 13.64 12.90
N GLY A 115 -3.13 12.93 12.88
CA GLY A 115 -4.45 13.53 12.87
C GLY A 115 -4.88 14.09 11.52
N HIS A 116 -4.19 13.72 10.43
CA HIS A 116 -4.62 14.02 9.06
C HIS A 116 -6.04 13.51 8.81
N LYS A 117 -6.81 14.24 8.00
CA LYS A 117 -8.24 14.01 7.76
C LYS A 117 -8.54 13.39 6.39
N SER A 118 -7.53 13.30 5.54
CA SER A 118 -7.58 12.71 4.19
C SER A 118 -6.16 12.68 3.61
N LEU A 119 -6.00 12.06 2.43
CA LEU A 119 -4.78 12.18 1.64
C LEU A 119 -4.42 13.65 1.38
N TYR A 120 -5.40 14.54 1.20
CA TYR A 120 -5.14 15.97 0.94
C TYR A 120 -4.41 16.64 2.10
N SER A 121 -4.88 16.38 3.33
CA SER A 121 -4.31 17.01 4.51
C SER A 121 -2.85 16.61 4.78
N CYS A 122 -2.37 15.49 4.20
CA CYS A 122 -0.96 15.12 4.25
C CYS A 122 -0.05 16.14 3.53
N PHE A 123 -0.62 16.91 2.60
CA PHE A 123 0.09 17.91 1.79
C PHE A 123 -0.13 19.34 2.31
N GLU A 124 -0.89 19.53 3.39
CA GLU A 124 -1.04 20.83 4.07
C GLU A 124 0.22 21.19 4.88
N ASP A 125 1.02 20.19 5.25
CA ASP A 125 2.35 20.33 5.86
C ASP A 125 3.43 19.54 5.07
N ASP A 126 4.62 19.39 5.65
CA ASP A 126 5.76 18.71 5.04
C ASP A 126 5.77 17.19 5.27
N HIS A 127 4.76 16.62 5.93
CA HIS A 127 4.72 15.18 6.21
C HIS A 127 4.71 14.36 4.91
N ALA A 128 3.90 14.73 3.91
CA ALA A 128 3.91 14.03 2.62
C ALA A 128 5.29 14.04 1.94
N ALA A 129 6.19 14.99 2.26
CA ALA A 129 7.54 14.99 1.71
C ALA A 129 8.43 13.83 2.23
N HIS A 130 8.04 13.22 3.34
CA HIS A 130 8.77 12.14 4.01
C HIS A 130 8.06 10.78 3.90
N CYS A 131 6.96 10.68 3.16
CA CYS A 131 6.17 9.46 3.04
C CYS A 131 5.94 9.07 1.58
N ALA A 132 6.56 7.95 1.15
CA ALA A 132 6.42 7.44 -0.21
C ALA A 132 4.96 7.04 -0.53
N VAL A 133 4.22 6.52 0.44
CA VAL A 133 2.80 6.15 0.28
C VAL A 133 1.96 7.37 -0.06
N CYS A 134 2.08 8.47 0.71
CA CYS A 134 1.38 9.72 0.42
C CYS A 134 1.67 10.23 -1.01
N VAL A 135 2.96 10.23 -1.40
CA VAL A 135 3.41 10.67 -2.72
C VAL A 135 2.83 9.79 -3.83
N ASP A 136 2.93 8.47 -3.70
CA ASP A 136 2.52 7.53 -4.74
C ASP A 136 1.00 7.44 -4.89
N GLU A 137 0.25 7.50 -3.80
CA GLU A 137 -1.22 7.56 -3.83
C GLU A 137 -1.73 8.85 -4.48
N ALA A 138 -1.11 10.00 -4.18
CA ALA A 138 -1.48 11.27 -4.81
C ALA A 138 -1.21 11.28 -6.32
N LEU A 139 -0.06 10.75 -6.74
CA LEU A 139 0.29 10.62 -8.16
C LEU A 139 -0.61 9.60 -8.88
N LEU A 140 -0.95 8.49 -8.22
CA LEU A 140 -1.94 7.52 -8.71
C LEU A 140 -3.30 8.19 -8.92
N ALA A 141 -3.83 8.87 -7.90
CA ALA A 141 -5.11 9.56 -7.98
C ALA A 141 -5.16 10.59 -9.10
N TYR A 142 -4.09 11.38 -9.27
CA TYR A 142 -3.98 12.35 -10.35
C TYR A 142 -4.04 11.70 -11.72
N ARG A 143 -3.31 10.59 -11.93
CA ARG A 143 -3.37 9.84 -13.18
C ARG A 143 -4.76 9.26 -13.42
N LEU A 144 -5.40 8.68 -12.40
CA LEU A 144 -6.74 8.10 -12.52
C LEU A 144 -7.78 9.17 -12.92
N GLU A 145 -7.68 10.38 -12.38
CA GLU A 145 -8.57 11.47 -12.77
C GLU A 145 -8.21 12.04 -14.16
N LYS A 146 -6.94 12.39 -14.38
CA LYS A 146 -6.54 13.14 -15.58
C LYS A 146 -6.44 12.27 -16.82
N ASN A 147 -6.02 11.02 -16.69
CA ASN A 147 -5.82 10.12 -17.83
C ASN A 147 -7.03 9.19 -18.00
N GLU A 148 -7.49 8.56 -16.91
CA GLU A 148 -8.59 7.59 -16.96
C GLU A 148 -9.98 8.23 -16.77
N LYS A 149 -10.05 9.53 -16.45
CA LYS A 149 -11.31 10.30 -16.29
C LYS A 149 -12.25 9.72 -15.23
N LEU A 150 -11.71 9.04 -14.23
CA LEU A 150 -12.49 8.50 -13.12
C LEU A 150 -12.99 9.62 -12.21
N LYS A 151 -14.18 9.41 -11.64
CA LYS A 151 -14.76 10.31 -10.62
C LYS A 151 -14.10 10.06 -9.26
N PRO A 152 -14.12 11.04 -8.33
CA PRO A 152 -13.49 10.91 -7.02
C PRO A 152 -13.89 9.65 -6.25
N GLU A 153 -15.17 9.24 -6.32
CA GLU A 153 -15.66 8.04 -5.64
C GLU A 153 -15.04 6.77 -6.21
N GLN A 154 -14.92 6.67 -7.55
CA GLN A 154 -14.31 5.53 -8.23
C GLN A 154 -12.80 5.45 -7.94
N ILE A 155 -12.14 6.62 -7.84
CA ILE A 155 -10.73 6.70 -7.46
C ILE A 155 -10.56 6.21 -6.01
N ARG A 156 -11.43 6.65 -5.09
CA ARG A 156 -11.43 6.18 -3.70
C ARG A 156 -11.60 4.67 -3.64
N GLU A 157 -12.61 4.12 -4.33
CA GLU A 157 -12.86 2.67 -4.34
C GLU A 157 -11.65 1.88 -4.86
N ARG A 158 -10.97 2.39 -5.89
CA ARG A 158 -9.76 1.76 -6.42
C ARG A 158 -8.59 1.78 -5.44
N ILE A 159 -8.35 2.91 -4.77
CA ILE A 159 -7.33 3.02 -3.72
C ILE A 159 -7.66 2.07 -2.56
N ILE A 160 -8.91 2.04 -2.12
CA ILE A 160 -9.36 1.13 -1.05
C ILE A 160 -9.10 -0.33 -1.45
N ALA A 161 -9.54 -0.74 -2.65
CA ALA A 161 -9.36 -2.11 -3.12
C ALA A 161 -7.87 -2.50 -3.21
N GLN A 162 -7.03 -1.59 -3.68
CA GLN A 162 -5.60 -1.83 -3.83
C GLN A 162 -4.89 -1.96 -2.47
N TYR A 163 -5.10 -1.02 -1.55
CA TYR A 163 -4.26 -0.93 -0.35
C TYR A 163 -4.87 -1.51 0.94
N SER A 164 -6.14 -1.91 0.93
CA SER A 164 -6.75 -2.63 2.08
C SER A 164 -6.41 -4.13 2.12
N THR A 165 -5.87 -4.69 1.03
CA THR A 165 -5.59 -6.13 0.91
C THR A 165 -4.10 -6.48 0.90
N GLU A 166 -3.22 -5.48 0.76
CA GLU A 166 -1.77 -5.63 0.64
C GLU A 166 -1.01 -5.43 1.98
N GLN A 167 -1.70 -5.51 3.13
CA GLN A 167 -1.11 -5.26 4.46
C GLN A 167 -0.99 -6.52 5.30
#